data_AF-A0A9D2KPT9-F1
#
_entry.id   AF-A0A9D2KPT9-F1
#
_cell.length_a   1.000
_cell.length_b   1.000
_cell.length_c   1.000
_cell.angle_alpha   90.00
_cell.angle_beta   90.00
_cell.angle_gamma   90.00
#
_symmetry.space_group_name_H-M   'P 1'
#
loop_
_entity.id
_entity.type
_entity.pdbx_description
1 polymer ?
#
loop_
_entity_poly.entity_id
_entity_poly.type
_entity_poly.pdbx_seq_one_letter_code
_entity_poly.pdbx_strand_id
1 'polypeptide(L)'
;MRALVCLICLLWMAGSQAPLAAERQHPDCTGHDRWPASSVGTRLRELGLSDKAGGYDTVEVELLASEPLSPELSPNGGGRELFRQVHKVTIRDGENTFVAITVHDASRQECSESGADVFFVSIECPARGDCRRGALPLE
;
A
#
# COMPACT_ATOMS: atom_id res chain seq x y z
N MET A 1 -59.08 34.14 12.06
CA MET A 1 -57.62 34.06 12.29
C MET A 1 -57.24 32.73 12.95
N ARG A 2 -57.44 31.58 12.27
CA ARG A 2 -57.10 30.25 12.82
C ARG A 2 -56.52 29.26 11.80
N ALA A 3 -56.29 29.68 10.56
CA ALA A 3 -55.85 28.79 9.48
C ALA A 3 -54.38 28.98 9.06
N LEU A 4 -53.68 30.00 9.57
CA LEU A 4 -52.34 30.36 9.07
C LEU A 4 -51.16 29.74 9.83
N VAL A 5 -51.40 29.05 10.96
CA VAL A 5 -50.33 28.62 11.87
C VAL A 5 -49.78 27.21 11.54
N CYS A 6 -50.50 26.41 10.74
CA CYS A 6 -50.12 25.01 10.50
C CYS A 6 -49.15 24.80 9.32
N LEU A 7 -48.97 25.81 8.46
CA LEU A 7 -48.25 25.65 7.18
C LEU A 7 -46.74 25.94 7.25
N ILE A 8 -46.24 26.44 8.39
CA ILE A 8 -44.82 26.82 8.53
C ILE A 8 -43.96 25.67 9.09
N CYS A 9 -44.56 24.65 9.74
CA CYS A 9 -43.80 23.52 10.31
C CYS A 9 -43.38 22.45 9.30
N LEU A 10 -44.00 22.38 8.12
CA LEU A 10 -43.72 21.32 7.13
C LEU A 10 -42.61 21.68 6.12
N LEU A 11 -42.11 22.92 6.13
CA LEU A 11 -41.08 23.40 5.20
C LEU A 11 -39.65 23.36 5.78
N TRP A 12 -39.48 22.81 6.98
CA TRP A 12 -38.19 22.75 7.70
C TRP A 12 -37.69 21.32 7.95
N MET A 13 -38.11 20.35 7.13
CA MET A 13 -37.54 18.98 7.14
C MET A 13 -36.96 18.55 5.79
N ALA A 14 -36.76 19.47 4.84
CA ALA A 14 -35.91 19.21 3.68
C ALA A 14 -34.44 19.52 4.04
N GLY A 15 -33.95 18.87 5.09
CA GLY A 15 -32.53 18.84 5.40
C GLY A 15 -31.84 18.00 4.33
N SER A 16 -31.17 18.67 3.40
CA SER A 16 -30.32 18.05 2.39
C SER A 16 -29.25 17.20 3.08
N GLN A 17 -29.53 15.90 3.26
CA GLN A 17 -28.50 14.92 3.56
C GLN A 17 -27.67 14.77 2.29
N ALA A 18 -26.63 15.60 2.16
CA ALA A 18 -25.59 15.32 1.19
C ALA A 18 -25.07 13.91 1.51
N PRO A 19 -25.09 12.96 0.56
CA PRO A 19 -24.45 11.68 0.78
C PRO A 19 -22.98 11.98 1.03
N LEU A 20 -22.52 11.76 2.26
CA LEU A 20 -21.10 11.57 2.52
C LEU A 20 -20.72 10.40 1.62
N ALA A 21 -20.04 10.68 0.51
CA ALA A 21 -19.40 9.66 -0.27
C ALA A 21 -18.50 8.93 0.72
N ALA A 22 -18.92 7.73 1.12
CA ALA A 22 -18.05 6.80 1.80
C ALA A 22 -16.92 6.56 0.80
N GLU A 23 -15.82 7.30 0.98
CA GLU A 23 -14.58 7.04 0.30
C GLU A 23 -14.37 5.54 0.41
N ARG A 24 -14.36 4.83 -0.73
CA ARG A 24 -14.16 3.38 -0.70
C ARG A 24 -12.74 3.19 -0.18
N GLN A 25 -12.64 3.06 1.14
CA GLN A 25 -11.38 2.86 1.82
C GLN A 25 -10.83 1.55 1.28
N HIS A 26 -9.73 1.64 0.55
CA HIS A 26 -8.93 0.51 0.14
C HIS A 26 -8.25 -0.10 1.38
N PRO A 27 -7.77 -1.35 1.32
CA PRO A 27 -6.95 -1.88 2.41
C PRO A 27 -5.73 -0.99 2.66
N ASP A 28 -5.34 -0.91 3.93
CA ASP A 28 -4.14 -0.21 4.36
C ASP A 28 -3.00 -1.21 4.58
N CYS A 29 -2.05 -1.20 3.66
CA CYS A 29 -0.86 -2.05 3.66
C CYS A 29 0.43 -1.26 3.93
N THR A 30 0.36 -0.03 4.48
CA THR A 30 1.52 0.86 4.67
C THR A 30 2.29 0.65 5.99
N GLY A 31 2.08 -0.48 6.68
CA GLY A 31 2.79 -0.77 7.93
C GLY A 31 4.19 -1.32 7.71
N HIS A 32 5.08 -1.07 8.68
CA HIS A 32 6.49 -1.52 8.69
C HIS A 32 6.65 -3.03 8.42
N ASP A 33 5.79 -3.87 9.00
CA ASP A 33 5.84 -5.33 8.86
C ASP A 33 4.81 -5.87 7.85
N ARG A 34 4.25 -4.98 7.00
CA ARG A 34 3.26 -5.38 5.99
C ARG A 34 3.93 -5.90 4.73
N TRP A 35 3.09 -6.48 3.87
CA TRP A 35 3.50 -7.18 2.66
C TRP A 35 4.49 -6.39 1.77
N PRO A 36 4.31 -5.07 1.51
CA PRO A 36 5.28 -4.27 0.75
C PRO A 36 6.69 -4.32 1.33
N ALA A 37 6.84 -3.99 2.62
CA ALA A 37 8.11 -3.92 3.30
C ALA A 37 8.79 -5.29 3.40
N SER A 38 8.03 -6.32 3.76
CA SER A 38 8.53 -7.70 3.84
C SER A 38 9.02 -8.22 2.50
N SER A 39 8.31 -7.88 1.42
CA SER A 39 8.70 -8.27 0.05
C SER A 39 10.00 -7.61 -0.40
N VAL A 40 10.18 -6.32 -0.10
CA VAL A 40 11.44 -5.62 -0.39
C VAL A 40 12.58 -6.20 0.45
N GLY A 41 12.38 -6.44 1.74
CA GLY A 41 13.40 -7.06 2.60
C GLY A 41 13.82 -8.45 2.12
N THR A 42 12.85 -9.26 1.69
CA THR A 42 13.12 -10.56 1.06
C THR A 42 13.94 -10.39 -0.20
N ARG A 43 13.57 -9.45 -1.08
CA ARG A 43 14.30 -9.21 -2.33
C ARG A 43 15.72 -8.69 -2.10
N LEU A 44 15.93 -7.81 -1.11
CA LEU A 44 17.27 -7.34 -0.73
C LEU A 44 18.18 -8.50 -0.32
N ARG A 45 17.66 -9.48 0.43
CA ARG A 45 18.40 -10.69 0.81
C ARG A 45 18.73 -11.59 -0.37
N GLU A 46 17.75 -11.83 -1.24
CA GLU A 46 17.96 -12.63 -2.46
C GLU A 46 19.04 -12.04 -3.37
N LEU A 47 19.14 -10.71 -3.41
CA LEU A 47 20.16 -9.98 -4.17
C LEU A 47 21.49 -9.84 -3.42
N GLY A 48 21.59 -10.33 -2.18
CA GLY A 48 22.79 -10.19 -1.35
C GLY A 48 23.11 -8.75 -0.95
N LEU A 49 22.11 -7.86 -0.95
CA LEU A 49 22.24 -6.44 -0.57
C LEU A 49 22.04 -6.21 0.93
N SER A 50 21.47 -7.19 1.63
CA SER A 50 21.32 -7.22 3.10
C SER A 50 21.27 -8.67 3.58
N ASP A 51 21.81 -8.94 4.77
CA ASP A 51 21.72 -10.24 5.46
C ASP A 51 20.57 -10.29 6.47
N LYS A 52 19.99 -9.12 6.79
CA LYS A 52 18.90 -8.97 7.75
C LYS A 52 17.60 -9.56 7.20
N ALA A 53 17.01 -10.49 7.96
CA ALA A 53 15.65 -10.99 7.74
C ALA A 53 14.55 -9.98 8.13
N GLY A 54 14.93 -8.84 8.70
CA GLY A 54 14.10 -7.77 9.24
C GLY A 54 14.93 -6.93 10.22
N GLY A 55 14.32 -5.96 10.90
CA GLY A 55 15.05 -5.11 11.86
C GLY A 55 16.01 -4.14 11.19
N TYR A 56 15.54 -3.52 10.10
CA TYR A 56 16.17 -2.35 9.51
C TYR A 56 16.03 -1.15 10.46
N ASP A 57 16.92 -0.17 10.33
CA ASP A 57 16.92 0.99 11.21
C ASP A 57 15.64 1.82 11.01
N THR A 58 15.22 1.97 9.76
CA THR A 58 13.93 2.56 9.41
C THR A 58 13.32 1.85 8.20
N VAL A 59 12.01 1.59 8.25
CA VAL A 59 11.22 1.25 7.07
C VAL A 59 10.03 2.18 6.98
N GLU A 60 9.94 2.90 5.88
CA GLU A 60 8.84 3.78 5.53
C GLU A 60 8.11 3.17 4.35
N VAL A 61 6.77 3.08 4.44
CA VAL A 61 5.92 2.58 3.37
C VAL A 61 4.86 3.65 3.07
N GLU A 62 4.75 4.02 1.80
CA GLU A 62 3.82 5.02 1.30
C GLU A 62 2.96 4.39 0.21
N LEU A 63 1.64 4.44 0.37
CA LEU A 63 0.71 4.04 -0.69
C LEU A 63 0.70 5.12 -1.78
N LEU A 64 1.08 4.74 -3.00
CA LEU A 64 1.06 5.64 -4.16
C LEU A 64 -0.23 5.53 -4.96
N ALA A 65 -0.77 4.32 -5.09
CA ALA A 65 -2.01 4.07 -5.83
C ALA A 65 -2.70 2.81 -5.33
N SER A 66 -4.03 2.82 -5.38
CA SER A 66 -4.86 1.64 -5.11
C SER A 66 -6.05 1.65 -6.06
N GLU A 67 -6.21 0.59 -6.85
CA GLU A 67 -7.36 0.43 -7.74
C GLU A 67 -8.13 -0.85 -7.41
N PRO A 68 -9.48 -0.83 -7.40
CA PRO A 68 -10.26 -2.05 -7.24
C PRO A 68 -10.12 -2.93 -8.50
N LEU A 69 -9.93 -4.23 -8.30
CA LEU A 69 -9.90 -5.22 -9.36
C LEU A 69 -11.30 -5.77 -9.64
N SER A 70 -11.53 -6.20 -10.89
CA SER A 70 -12.78 -6.87 -11.27
C SER A 70 -12.99 -8.13 -10.42
N PRO A 71 -14.19 -8.42 -9.93
CA PRO A 71 -14.50 -9.67 -9.21
C PRO A 71 -14.13 -10.94 -10.00
N GLU A 72 -14.13 -10.86 -11.33
CA GLU A 72 -13.74 -11.96 -12.23
C GLU A 72 -12.25 -12.30 -12.14
N LEU A 73 -11.42 -11.36 -11.67
CA LEU A 73 -9.98 -11.54 -11.48
C LEU A 73 -9.65 -12.12 -10.10
N SER A 74 -10.65 -12.38 -9.24
CA SER A 74 -10.41 -13.01 -7.95
C SER A 74 -10.03 -14.48 -8.15
N PRO A 75 -8.79 -14.90 -7.85
CA PRO A 75 -8.28 -16.24 -8.18
C PRO A 75 -9.05 -17.36 -7.46
N ASN A 76 -9.76 -17.03 -6.38
CA ASN A 76 -10.55 -17.98 -5.61
C ASN A 76 -12.05 -17.99 -5.98
N GLY A 77 -12.47 -17.25 -7.02
CA GLY A 77 -13.87 -17.18 -7.49
C GLY A 77 -14.86 -16.67 -6.43
N GLY A 78 -14.35 -16.14 -5.31
CA GLY A 78 -15.09 -16.02 -4.06
C GLY A 78 -15.31 -14.56 -3.67
N GLY A 79 -15.93 -13.76 -4.54
CA GLY A 79 -16.64 -12.50 -4.18
C GLY A 79 -15.90 -11.45 -3.33
N ARG A 80 -14.59 -11.58 -3.09
CA ARG A 80 -13.81 -10.66 -2.27
C ARG A 80 -13.34 -9.51 -3.13
N GLU A 81 -13.58 -8.29 -2.64
CA GLU A 81 -13.09 -7.07 -3.26
C GLU A 81 -11.56 -7.05 -3.13
N LEU A 82 -10.89 -7.24 -4.27
CA LEU A 82 -9.45 -7.13 -4.39
C LEU A 82 -9.08 -5.74 -4.89
N PHE A 83 -7.89 -5.31 -4.50
CA PHE A 83 -7.31 -4.05 -4.89
C PHE A 83 -5.89 -4.29 -5.35
N ARG A 84 -5.52 -3.76 -6.51
CA ARG A 84 -4.11 -3.67 -6.89
C ARG A 84 -3.53 -2.42 -6.26
N GLN A 85 -2.49 -2.60 -5.47
CA GLN A 85 -1.85 -1.52 -4.75
C GLN A 85 -0.40 -1.35 -5.18
N VAL A 86 0.00 -0.09 -5.29
CA VAL A 86 1.37 0.33 -5.59
C VAL A 86 1.90 1.09 -4.39
N HIS A 87 3.01 0.64 -3.84
CA HIS A 87 3.63 1.29 -2.69
C HIS A 87 5.07 1.67 -2.98
N LYS A 88 5.49 2.82 -2.48
CA LYS A 88 6.90 3.15 -2.32
C LYS A 88 7.36 2.67 -0.96
N VAL A 89 8.46 1.93 -0.95
CA VAL A 89 9.10 1.43 0.26
C VAL A 89 10.50 2.05 0.32
N THR A 90 10.81 2.67 1.45
CA THR A 90 12.16 3.18 1.74
C THR A 90 12.70 2.45 2.95
N ILE A 91 13.80 1.72 2.76
CA ILE A 91 14.52 1.01 3.83
C ILE A 91 15.86 1.69 4.06
N ARG A 92 16.20 1.95 5.31
CA ARG A 92 17.54 2.37 5.73
C ARG A 92 18.16 1.35 6.65
N ASP A 93 19.42 1.04 6.39
CA ASP A 93 20.20 0.06 7.14
C ASP A 93 21.65 0.55 7.27
N GLY A 94 21.96 1.15 8.42
CA GLY A 94 23.21 1.88 8.63
C GLY A 94 23.34 3.04 7.66
N GLU A 95 24.39 3.01 6.83
CA GLU A 95 24.62 4.02 5.79
C GLU A 95 23.96 3.67 4.45
N ASN A 96 23.30 2.51 4.35
CA ASN A 96 22.66 2.05 3.12
C ASN A 96 21.21 2.54 3.06
N THR A 97 20.77 2.97 1.87
CA THR A 97 19.39 3.35 1.61
C THR A 97 18.87 2.65 0.36
N PHE A 98 17.72 2.02 0.47
CA PHE A 98 17.05 1.31 -0.61
C PHE A 98 15.66 1.91 -0.81
N VAL A 99 15.35 2.30 -2.05
CA VAL A 99 14.02 2.78 -2.44
C VAL A 99 13.48 1.84 -3.50
N ALA A 100 12.32 1.26 -3.25
CA ALA A 100 11.66 0.36 -4.16
C ALA A 100 10.18 0.73 -4.34
N ILE A 101 9.63 0.39 -5.51
CA ILE A 101 8.19 0.32 -5.74
C ILE A 101 7.78 -1.14 -5.65
N THR A 102 6.68 -1.40 -4.96
CA THR A 102 6.05 -2.72 -4.93
C THR A 102 4.67 -2.66 -5.57
N VAL A 103 4.30 -3.71 -6.30
CA VAL A 103 2.96 -3.90 -6.85
C VAL A 103 2.46 -5.26 -6.39
N HIS A 104 1.28 -5.28 -5.76
CA HIS A 104 0.64 -6.52 -5.30
C HIS A 104 -0.87 -6.32 -5.18
N ASP A 105 -1.59 -7.42 -5.07
CA ASP A 105 -3.01 -7.43 -4.81
C ASP A 105 -3.28 -7.60 -3.31
N ALA A 106 -4.26 -6.87 -2.81
CA ALA A 106 -4.68 -6.86 -1.42
C ALA A 106 -6.21 -6.90 -1.31
N SER A 107 -6.70 -7.44 -0.20
CA SER A 107 -8.10 -7.37 0.19
C SER A 107 -8.22 -6.67 1.53
N ARG A 108 -9.45 -6.37 1.95
CA ARG A 108 -9.71 -5.78 3.28
C ARG A 108 -9.25 -6.66 4.44
N GLN A 109 -8.96 -7.95 4.21
CA GLN A 109 -8.51 -8.87 5.26
C GLN A 109 -7.02 -9.17 5.20
N GLU A 110 -6.39 -9.08 4.03
CA GLU A 110 -5.03 -9.56 3.80
C GLU A 110 -4.31 -8.71 2.75
N CYS A 111 -3.05 -8.38 3.01
CA CYS A 111 -2.21 -7.60 2.09
C CYS A 111 -1.44 -8.49 1.11
N SER A 112 -1.44 -9.81 1.33
CA SER A 112 -0.69 -10.80 0.56
C SER A 112 -1.59 -11.66 -0.34
N GLU A 113 -2.58 -11.05 -1.02
CA GLU A 113 -3.47 -11.80 -1.95
C GLU A 113 -2.76 -12.20 -3.25
N SER A 114 -1.58 -11.63 -3.53
CA SER A 114 -0.67 -12.05 -4.60
C SER A 114 0.79 -12.00 -4.16
N GLY A 115 1.69 -12.58 -4.98
CA GLY A 115 3.10 -12.22 -4.94
C GLY A 115 3.28 -10.71 -5.17
N ALA A 116 4.33 -10.13 -4.59
CA ALA A 116 4.68 -8.73 -4.81
C ALA A 116 5.78 -8.60 -5.85
N ASP A 117 5.51 -7.85 -6.91
CA ASP A 117 6.55 -7.41 -7.83
C ASP A 117 7.34 -6.28 -7.18
N VAL A 118 8.67 -6.37 -7.17
CA VAL A 118 9.56 -5.41 -6.52
C VAL A 118 10.49 -4.76 -7.54
N PHE A 119 10.42 -3.44 -7.66
CA PHE A 119 11.20 -2.63 -8.58
C PHE A 119 12.07 -1.64 -7.80
N PHE A 120 13.39 -1.82 -7.79
CA PHE A 120 14.28 -0.85 -7.14
C PHE A 120 14.40 0.42 -7.97
N VAL A 121 14.12 1.56 -7.32
CA VAL A 121 14.27 2.91 -7.89
C VAL A 121 15.64 3.48 -7.58
N SER A 122 16.13 3.29 -6.35
CA SER A 122 17.47 3.71 -5.92
C SER A 122 18.07 2.71 -4.96
N ILE A 123 19.38 2.51 -5.08
CA ILE A 123 20.21 1.70 -4.20
C ILE A 123 21.45 2.54 -3.89
N GLU A 124 21.53 3.06 -2.67
CA GLU A 124 22.57 3.96 -2.22
C GLU A 124 23.42 3.30 -1.14
N CYS A 125 24.72 3.23 -1.44
CA CYS A 125 25.68 2.39 -0.76
C CYS A 125 27.04 3.09 -0.73
N PRO A 126 27.52 3.55 0.43
CA PRO A 126 28.78 4.27 0.50
C PRO A 126 29.96 3.36 0.13
N ALA A 127 30.99 3.88 -0.52
CA ALA A 127 32.17 3.11 -0.95
C ALA A 127 32.95 2.40 0.18
N ARG A 128 32.63 2.67 1.45
CA ARG A 128 33.18 2.01 2.65
C ARG A 128 32.17 1.15 3.42
N GLY A 129 30.88 1.22 3.06
CA GLY A 129 29.79 0.38 3.56
C GLY A 129 29.35 -0.56 2.43
N ASP A 130 29.77 -1.81 2.49
CA ASP A 130 29.52 -2.79 1.44
C ASP A 130 28.01 -3.02 1.23
N CYS A 131 27.48 -2.71 0.04
CA CYS A 131 26.13 -3.16 -0.37
C CYS A 131 26.19 -4.33 -1.35
N ARG A 132 27.36 -4.89 -1.57
CA ARG A 132 27.59 -5.81 -2.67
C ARG A 132 28.61 -6.84 -2.13
N ARG A 133 29.42 -7.54 -2.91
CA ARG A 133 30.16 -7.14 -4.11
C ARG A 133 29.77 -7.99 -5.31
N GLY A 134 28.59 -7.75 -5.91
CA GLY A 134 28.29 -8.38 -7.19
C GLY A 134 26.89 -8.30 -7.80
N ALA A 135 26.03 -7.33 -7.49
CA ALA A 135 24.80 -7.18 -8.27
C ALA A 135 25.14 -6.61 -9.67
N LEU A 136 25.48 -7.55 -10.57
CA LEU A 136 25.61 -7.43 -12.03
C LEU A 136 24.29 -6.91 -12.65
N PRO A 137 24.33 -6.39 -13.90
CA PRO A 137 23.23 -5.61 -14.47
C PRO A 137 21.96 -6.46 -14.61
N LEU A 138 20.82 -5.82 -14.33
CA LEU A 138 19.50 -6.35 -14.65
C LEU A 138 19.41 -6.50 -16.17
N GLU A 139 19.38 -7.74 -16.68
CA GLU A 139 18.89 -8.07 -18.03
C GLU A 139 17.37 -8.28 -18.00
#